data_AF-A0A6G3YY37-F1
#
_entry.id   AF-A0A6G3YY37-F1
#
_cell.length_a   1.000
_cell.length_b   1.000
_cell.length_c   1.000
_cell.angle_alpha   90.00
_cell.angle_beta   90.00
_cell.angle_gamma   90.00
#
_symmetry.space_group_name_H-M   'P 1'
#
loop_
_entity.id
_entity.type
_entity.pdbx_description
1 polymer ?
#
loop_
_entity_poly.entity_id
_entity_poly.type
_entity_poly.pdbx_seq_one_letter_code
_entity_poly.pdbx_strand_id
1 'polypeptide(L)'
;MQRVCVCPELSLIINDIGDITPLANLTNLTNLLLSHNDIADITPLAGLTNLTRLELYNNQIADVTPLASLTNLNWLGLGANPLSDRTCPVQPETVCKF
;
A
#
# COMPACT_ATOMS: atom_id res chain seq x y z
N MET A 1 -21.61 -17.77 17.47
CA MET A 1 -21.74 -17.17 16.11
C MET A 1 -20.39 -16.58 15.75
N GLN A 2 -19.60 -17.27 14.93
CA GLN A 2 -18.29 -16.80 14.48
C GLN A 2 -18.56 -15.73 13.41
N ARG A 3 -18.29 -14.47 13.72
CA ARG A 3 -18.41 -13.39 12.74
C ARG A 3 -17.30 -13.62 11.70
N VAL A 4 -17.66 -14.11 10.52
CA VAL A 4 -16.79 -14.04 9.35
C VAL A 4 -16.76 -12.57 8.96
N CYS A 5 -15.63 -11.90 9.20
CA CYS A 5 -15.41 -10.54 8.72
C CYS A 5 -15.04 -10.64 7.24
N VAL A 6 -15.84 -10.05 6.35
CA VAL A 6 -15.45 -9.85 4.96
C VAL A 6 -14.68 -8.53 4.94
N CYS A 7 -13.35 -8.62 4.91
CA CYS A 7 -12.46 -7.47 4.78
C CYS A 7 -12.56 -6.94 3.34
N PRO A 8 -12.95 -5.68 3.09
CA PRO A 8 -12.96 -5.11 1.75
C PRO A 8 -11.56 -5.12 1.14
N GLU A 9 -11.43 -5.75 -0.02
CA GLU A 9 -10.16 -5.98 -0.71
C GLU A 9 -10.26 -5.56 -2.18
N LEU A 10 -9.16 -4.99 -2.70
CA LEU A 10 -8.96 -4.73 -4.12
C LEU A 10 -7.59 -5.29 -4.54
N SER A 11 -7.57 -6.06 -5.62
CA SER A 11 -6.35 -6.62 -6.20
C SER A 11 -6.26 -6.22 -7.67
N LEU A 12 -5.16 -5.55 -8.03
CA LEU A 12 -4.80 -5.13 -9.39
C LEU A 12 -3.35 -5.53 -9.70
N ILE A 13 -2.96 -6.73 -9.24
CA ILE A 13 -1.62 -7.29 -9.42
C ILE A 13 -1.36 -7.60 -10.91
N ILE A 14 -0.13 -7.33 -11.40
CA ILE A 14 0.32 -7.61 -12.77
C ILE A 14 -0.54 -6.88 -13.80
N ASN A 15 -0.38 -5.57 -13.86
CA ASN A 15 -0.95 -4.69 -14.90
C ASN A 15 0.09 -3.60 -15.25
N ASP A 16 -0.28 -2.71 -16.17
CA ASP A 16 0.54 -1.56 -16.58
C ASP A 16 -0.01 -0.26 -15.95
N ILE A 17 -0.41 -0.30 -14.66
CA ILE A 17 -1.01 0.85 -13.99
C ILE A 17 0.09 1.78 -13.48
N GLY A 18 0.10 3.03 -13.98
CA GLY A 18 0.93 4.10 -13.43
C GLY A 18 0.16 5.11 -12.59
N ASP A 19 -1.13 5.32 -12.90
CA ASP A 19 -2.00 6.28 -12.21
C ASP A 19 -3.01 5.57 -11.31
N ILE A 20 -2.89 5.82 -10.00
CA ILE A 20 -3.78 5.30 -8.97
C ILE A 20 -4.64 6.38 -8.31
N THR A 21 -4.72 7.58 -8.89
CA THR A 21 -5.61 8.66 -8.45
C THR A 21 -7.06 8.20 -8.23
N PRO A 22 -7.65 7.33 -9.07
CA PRO A 22 -9.01 6.84 -8.85
C PRO A 22 -9.21 6.07 -7.53
N LEU A 23 -8.14 5.57 -6.91
CA LEU A 23 -8.21 4.78 -5.66
C LEU A 23 -8.36 5.66 -4.42
N ALA A 24 -8.11 6.97 -4.50
CA ALA A 24 -8.03 7.87 -3.33
C ALA A 24 -9.29 7.88 -2.45
N ASN A 25 -10.45 7.60 -3.04
CA ASN A 25 -11.74 7.62 -2.34
C ASN A 25 -12.21 6.24 -1.87
N LEU A 26 -11.43 5.18 -2.06
CA LEU A 26 -11.76 3.82 -1.63
C LEU A 26 -11.42 3.61 -0.13
N THR A 27 -11.82 4.57 0.71
CA THR A 27 -11.43 4.65 2.13
C THR A 27 -11.90 3.49 2.99
N ASN A 28 -12.84 2.67 2.49
CA ASN A 28 -13.32 1.48 3.18
C ASN A 28 -12.45 0.23 2.93
N LEU A 29 -11.42 0.32 2.07
CA LEU A 29 -10.50 -0.79 1.83
C LEU A 29 -9.70 -1.14 3.08
N THR A 30 -9.51 -2.44 3.27
CA THR A 30 -8.68 -3.03 4.33
C THR A 30 -7.45 -3.74 3.78
N ASN A 31 -7.56 -4.27 2.55
CA ASN A 31 -6.45 -4.88 1.81
C ASN A 31 -6.36 -4.24 0.42
N LEU A 32 -5.15 -3.88 0.00
CA LEU A 32 -4.88 -3.34 -1.34
C LEU A 32 -3.62 -3.99 -1.91
N LEU A 33 -3.76 -4.68 -3.03
CA LEU A 33 -2.67 -5.41 -3.69
C LEU A 33 -2.39 -4.79 -5.07
N LEU A 34 -1.24 -4.15 -5.21
CA LEU A 34 -0.81 -3.37 -6.38
C LEU A 34 0.58 -3.80 -6.90
N SER A 35 1.06 -4.98 -6.50
CA SER A 35 2.36 -5.50 -6.92
C SER A 35 2.46 -5.68 -8.44
N HIS A 36 3.65 -5.53 -9.02
CA HIS A 36 3.93 -5.67 -10.46
C HIS A 36 3.11 -4.68 -11.30
N ASN A 37 3.38 -3.39 -11.12
CA ASN A 37 2.81 -2.28 -11.90
C ASN A 37 3.92 -1.23 -12.16
N ASP A 38 3.55 -0.09 -12.74
CA ASP A 38 4.45 1.04 -13.04
C ASP A 38 4.20 2.25 -12.12
N ILE A 39 3.74 2.02 -10.88
CA ILE A 39 3.34 3.08 -9.95
C ILE A 39 4.60 3.79 -9.42
N ALA A 40 4.64 5.11 -9.55
CA ALA A 40 5.70 5.94 -8.97
C ALA A 40 5.17 6.87 -7.86
N ASP A 41 3.99 7.46 -8.05
CA ASP A 41 3.34 8.33 -7.07
C ASP A 41 2.28 7.57 -6.27
N ILE A 42 2.51 7.49 -4.96
CA ILE A 42 1.60 6.84 -4.01
C ILE A 42 0.86 7.82 -3.11
N THR A 43 0.93 9.12 -3.39
CA THR A 43 0.17 10.17 -2.68
C THR A 43 -1.33 9.87 -2.62
N PRO A 44 -1.99 9.32 -3.65
CA PRO A 44 -3.40 8.94 -3.59
C PRO A 44 -3.75 7.95 -2.47
N LEU A 45 -2.78 7.18 -1.95
CA LEU A 45 -2.99 6.18 -0.90
C LEU A 45 -3.00 6.77 0.52
N ALA A 46 -2.55 8.02 0.71
CA ALA A 46 -2.36 8.63 2.03
C ALA A 46 -3.65 8.70 2.89
N GLY A 47 -4.83 8.72 2.24
CA GLY A 47 -6.13 8.77 2.92
C GLY A 47 -6.73 7.40 3.26
N LEU A 48 -6.12 6.29 2.83
CA LEU A 48 -6.69 4.94 2.99
C LEU A 48 -6.36 4.35 4.37
N THR A 49 -6.64 5.09 5.44
CA THR A 49 -6.21 4.79 6.81
C THR A 49 -6.78 3.50 7.40
N ASN A 50 -7.77 2.87 6.75
CA ASN A 50 -8.32 1.58 7.14
C ASN A 50 -7.51 0.38 6.62
N LEU A 51 -6.48 0.62 5.79
CA LEU A 51 -5.62 -0.45 5.28
C LEU A 51 -4.87 -1.14 6.41
N THR A 52 -4.90 -2.47 6.35
CA THR A 52 -4.16 -3.39 7.23
C THR A 52 -3.10 -4.17 6.45
N ARG A 53 -3.28 -4.32 5.12
CA ARG A 53 -2.30 -4.90 4.20
C ARG A 53 -2.20 -4.04 2.94
N LEU A 54 -0.98 -3.65 2.59
CA LEU A 54 -0.66 -2.96 1.35
C LEU A 54 0.53 -3.64 0.67
N GLU A 55 0.35 -4.06 -0.58
CA GLU A 55 1.43 -4.64 -1.38
C GLU A 55 1.74 -3.78 -2.60
N LEU A 56 2.98 -3.31 -2.66
CA LEU A 56 3.51 -2.42 -3.70
C LEU A 56 4.81 -2.98 -4.30
N TYR A 57 5.07 -4.29 -4.17
CA TYR A 57 6.29 -4.90 -4.69
C TYR A 57 6.43 -4.67 -6.20
N ASN A 58 7.66 -4.48 -6.68
CA ASN A 58 7.96 -4.36 -8.11
C ASN A 58 7.14 -3.24 -8.78
N ASN A 59 7.45 -2.00 -8.37
CA ASN A 59 6.91 -0.74 -8.88
C ASN A 59 8.08 0.26 -9.05
N GLN A 60 7.78 1.54 -9.28
CA GLN A 60 8.77 2.62 -9.50
C GLN A 60 8.80 3.62 -8.33
N ILE A 61 8.49 3.17 -7.10
CA ILE A 61 8.37 4.03 -5.93
C ILE A 61 9.76 4.41 -5.40
N ALA A 62 10.00 5.71 -5.24
CA ALA A 62 11.24 6.24 -4.66
C ALA A 62 11.03 6.82 -3.24
N ASP A 63 9.81 7.24 -2.92
CA ASP A 63 9.44 7.90 -1.66
C ASP A 63 8.18 7.24 -1.06
N VAL A 64 8.28 6.87 0.22
CA VAL A 64 7.21 6.24 0.99
C VAL A 64 6.62 7.13 2.09
N THR A 65 7.08 8.39 2.20
CA THR A 65 6.55 9.35 3.16
C THR A 65 5.03 9.59 3.07
N PRO A 66 4.35 9.49 1.90
CA PRO A 66 2.90 9.64 1.86
C PRO A 66 2.13 8.56 2.65
N LEU A 67 2.78 7.43 2.98
CA LEU A 67 2.15 6.34 3.72
C LEU A 67 2.17 6.53 5.24
N ALA A 68 2.75 7.61 5.77
CA ALA A 68 2.97 7.80 7.21
C ALA A 68 1.68 7.82 8.06
N SER A 69 0.54 8.15 7.46
CA SER A 69 -0.79 8.12 8.10
C SER A 69 -1.40 6.73 8.20
N LEU A 70 -0.85 5.72 7.52
CA LEU A 70 -1.41 4.36 7.45
C LEU A 70 -1.02 3.51 8.68
N THR A 71 -1.31 4.03 9.87
CA THR A 71 -0.88 3.44 11.16
C THR A 71 -1.55 2.12 11.50
N ASN A 72 -2.56 1.68 10.73
CA ASN A 72 -3.24 0.39 10.91
C ASN A 72 -2.60 -0.75 10.10
N LEU A 73 -1.55 -0.47 9.33
CA LEU A 73 -0.86 -1.49 8.55
C LEU A 73 -0.18 -2.52 9.45
N ASN A 74 -0.47 -3.78 9.17
CA ASN A 74 0.23 -4.94 9.74
C ASN A 74 1.25 -5.53 8.74
N TRP A 75 1.10 -5.19 7.45
CA TRP A 75 2.00 -5.62 6.39
C TRP A 75 2.09 -4.58 5.29
N LEU A 76 3.32 -4.16 4.97
CA LEU A 76 3.62 -3.24 3.88
C LEU A 76 4.75 -3.80 3.00
N GLY A 77 4.40 -4.28 1.81
CA GLY A 77 5.34 -4.82 0.83
C GLY A 77 5.89 -3.73 -0.09
N LEU A 78 7.21 -3.49 -0.04
CA LEU A 78 7.90 -2.42 -0.76
C LEU A 78 9.11 -2.90 -1.57
N GLY A 79 9.48 -4.17 -1.47
CA GLY A 79 10.64 -4.70 -2.18
C GLY A 79 10.56 -4.55 -3.71
N ALA A 80 11.72 -4.57 -4.35
CA ALA A 80 11.86 -4.31 -5.79
C ALA A 80 11.28 -2.94 -6.23
N ASN A 81 11.44 -1.92 -5.38
CA ASN A 81 11.23 -0.51 -5.74
C ASN A 81 12.57 0.25 -5.66
N PRO A 82 12.77 1.32 -6.47
CA PRO A 82 13.97 2.16 -6.44
C PRO A 82 13.97 3.14 -5.25
N LEU A 83 13.72 2.65 -4.04
CA LEU A 83 13.66 3.46 -2.83
C LEU A 83 15.02 4.09 -2.53
N SER A 84 15.02 5.41 -2.33
CA SER A 84 16.23 6.15 -1.95
C SER A 84 16.58 6.00 -0.47
N ASP A 85 15.58 5.75 0.37
CA ASP A 85 15.70 5.47 1.80
C ASP A 85 14.80 4.28 2.18
N ARG A 86 15.26 3.44 3.10
CA ARG A 86 14.54 2.27 3.63
C ARG A 86 14.03 2.50 5.05
N THR A 87 13.79 3.75 5.42
CA THR A 87 13.07 4.10 6.65
C THR A 87 11.59 3.73 6.50
N CYS A 88 11.05 2.96 7.45
CA CYS A 88 9.63 2.62 7.45
C CYS A 88 8.80 3.85 7.84
N PRO A 89 7.82 4.29 7.03
CA PRO A 89 7.03 5.48 7.32
C PRO A 89 6.00 5.27 8.45
N VAL A 90 5.81 4.02 8.89
CA VAL A 90 4.83 3.62 9.91
C VAL A 90 5.49 2.77 10.99
N GLN A 91 4.79 2.60 12.11
CA GLN A 91 5.26 1.82 13.26
C GLN A 91 4.33 0.63 13.55
N PRO A 92 4.85 -0.51 14.04
CA PRO A 92 6.28 -0.80 14.22
C PRO A 92 7.00 -0.95 12.87
N GLU A 93 8.28 -0.61 12.80
CA GLU A 93 9.06 -0.68 11.55
C GLU A 93 9.07 -2.08 10.90
N THR A 94 8.84 -3.12 11.71
CA THR A 94 8.75 -4.52 11.26
C THR A 94 7.60 -4.78 10.27
N VAL A 95 6.63 -3.88 10.16
CA VAL A 95 5.55 -3.91 9.18
C VAL A 95 6.07 -3.79 7.74
N CYS A 96 7.13 -2.99 7.54
CA CYS A 96 7.73 -2.77 6.22
C CYS A 96 8.58 -3.96 5.77
N LYS A 97 8.36 -4.39 4.52
CA LYS A 97 9.10 -5.46 3.84
C LYS A 97 9.76 -4.88 2.59
N PHE A 98 11.03 -4.50 2.73
CA PHE A 98 11.87 -3.94 1.67
C PHE A 98 12.60 -5.02 0.88
#